data_AF-A0A261FI06-F1
#
_entry.id   AF-A0A261FI06-F1
#
_cell.length_a   1.000
_cell.length_b   1.000
_cell.length_c   1.000
_cell.angle_alpha   90.00
_cell.angle_beta   90.00
_cell.angle_gamma   90.00
#
_symmetry.space_group_name_H-M   'P 1'
#
loop_
_entity.id
_entity.type
_entity.pdbx_description
1 polymer ?
#
loop_
_entity_poly.entity_id
_entity_poly.type
_entity_poly.pdbx_seq_one_letter_code
_entity_poly.pdbx_strand_id
1 'polypeptide(L)'
;MANINEQVPAMHDPEPPLEILQQREVFREQGGAEFRVEEVLTKVKDSGVPVTFHVASVKDARPGTVCVALKEDGSSSFDNRLGRRYLLARHWRVSTGSWGWEFPALRVFVWA
;
A
#
# COMPACT_ATOMS: atom_id res chain seq x y z
N MET A 1 -11.01 -32.83 -13.54
CA MET A 1 -11.48 -31.45 -13.28
C MET A 1 -11.37 -31.23 -11.78
N ALA A 2 -10.34 -30.49 -11.33
CA ALA A 2 -10.14 -30.21 -9.92
C ALA A 2 -11.00 -29.00 -9.52
N ASN A 3 -11.83 -29.19 -8.49
CA ASN A 3 -12.78 -28.22 -7.98
C ASN A 3 -12.01 -27.19 -7.13
N ILE A 4 -11.64 -26.07 -7.74
CA ILE A 4 -10.93 -24.95 -7.08
C ILE A 4 -11.94 -24.04 -6.35
N ASN A 5 -12.67 -24.61 -5.40
CA ASN A 5 -13.38 -23.85 -4.35
C ASN A 5 -12.60 -24.00 -3.04
N GLU A 6 -11.30 -23.71 -3.06
CA GLU A 6 -10.56 -23.46 -1.82
C GLU A 6 -11.10 -22.15 -1.25
N GLN A 7 -12.07 -22.25 -0.34
CA GLN A 7 -12.43 -21.17 0.54
C GLN A 7 -11.16 -20.74 1.27
N VAL A 8 -10.67 -19.54 0.95
CA VAL A 8 -9.57 -18.91 1.69
C VAL A 8 -10.00 -18.89 3.16
N PRO A 9 -9.28 -19.57 4.07
CA PRO A 9 -9.65 -19.59 5.47
C PRO A 9 -9.72 -18.15 5.97
N ALA A 10 -10.76 -17.85 6.74
CA ALA A 10 -10.93 -16.52 7.34
C ALA A 10 -9.67 -16.20 8.15
N MET A 11 -8.88 -15.24 7.66
CA MET A 11 -7.70 -14.77 8.34
C MET A 11 -8.16 -14.00 9.58
N HIS A 12 -7.90 -14.54 10.76
CA HIS A 12 -8.18 -13.84 11.99
C HIS A 12 -6.96 -12.98 12.32
N ASP A 13 -7.09 -11.67 12.09
CA ASP A 13 -6.06 -10.73 12.53
C ASP A 13 -6.02 -10.72 14.06
N PRO A 14 -4.82 -10.71 14.67
CA PRO A 14 -4.68 -10.52 16.10
C PRO A 14 -5.19 -9.13 16.51
N GLU A 15 -5.53 -8.98 17.78
CA GLU A 15 -5.90 -7.68 18.32
C GLU A 15 -4.76 -6.65 18.09
N PRO A 16 -5.06 -5.43 17.61
CA PRO A 16 -4.04 -4.41 17.41
C PRO A 16 -3.25 -4.12 18.70
N PRO A 17 -1.92 -4.04 18.65
CA PRO A 17 -1.06 -3.89 19.84
C PRO A 17 -1.10 -2.47 20.44
N LEU A 18 -1.69 -1.51 19.72
CA LEU A 18 -1.78 -0.11 20.10
C LEU A 18 -3.24 0.27 20.39
N GLU A 19 -3.44 1.06 21.43
CA GLU A 19 -4.69 1.75 21.74
C GLU A 19 -4.57 3.21 21.32
N ILE A 20 -5.53 3.73 20.55
CA ILE A 20 -5.57 5.15 20.17
C ILE A 20 -6.20 5.95 21.32
N LEU A 21 -5.46 6.90 21.87
CA LEU A 21 -5.93 7.77 22.94
C LEU A 21 -6.52 9.07 22.39
N GLN A 22 -5.88 9.63 21.36
CA GLN A 22 -6.31 10.89 20.75
C GLN A 22 -5.86 10.92 19.28
N GLN A 23 -6.68 11.56 18.45
CA GLN A 23 -6.35 11.86 17.05
C GLN A 23 -6.80 13.28 16.73
N ARG A 24 -5.90 14.08 16.14
CA ARG A 24 -6.22 15.43 15.68
C ARG A 24 -5.52 15.76 14.38
N GLU A 25 -6.19 16.53 13.54
CA GLU A 25 -5.55 17.14 12.37
C GLU A 25 -4.57 18.21 12.83
N VAL A 26 -3.34 18.13 12.36
CA VAL A 26 -2.31 19.16 12.61
C VAL A 26 -1.95 19.94 11.34
N PHE A 27 -2.29 19.40 10.17
CA PHE A 27 -2.10 20.06 8.89
C PHE A 27 -3.12 19.59 7.86
N ARG A 28 -3.59 20.53 7.03
CA ARG A 28 -4.35 20.26 5.81
C ARG A 28 -3.96 21.24 4.73
N GLU A 29 -3.56 20.69 3.59
CA GLU A 29 -3.31 21.45 2.38
C GLU A 29 -4.62 21.99 1.80
N GLN A 30 -4.61 23.21 1.26
CA GLN A 30 -5.75 23.77 0.54
C GLN A 30 -5.48 23.82 -0.98
N GLY A 31 -6.40 23.26 -1.76
CA GLY A 31 -6.40 23.34 -3.23
C GLY A 31 -5.47 22.37 -3.97
N GLY A 32 -4.72 21.51 -3.25
CA GLY A 32 -3.77 20.57 -3.82
C GLY A 32 -4.25 19.12 -3.86
N ALA A 33 -3.39 18.18 -3.45
CA ALA A 33 -3.61 16.73 -3.51
C ALA A 33 -4.50 16.19 -2.36
N GLU A 34 -5.22 17.09 -1.68
CA GLU A 34 -5.95 16.81 -0.43
C GLU A 34 -5.03 16.15 0.61
N PHE A 35 -3.82 16.70 0.75
CA PHE A 35 -2.84 16.21 1.72
C PHE A 35 -3.21 16.65 3.14
N ARG A 36 -3.17 15.71 4.08
CA ARG A 36 -3.48 15.92 5.50
C ARG A 36 -2.46 15.21 6.37
N VAL A 37 -2.10 15.84 7.49
CA VAL A 37 -1.33 15.20 8.57
C VAL A 37 -2.17 15.17 9.83
N GLU A 38 -2.27 13.99 10.43
CA GLU A 38 -2.86 13.79 11.75
C GLU A 38 -1.80 13.41 12.77
N GLU A 39 -1.87 14.02 13.94
CA GLU A 39 -1.17 13.54 15.12
C GLU A 39 -2.07 12.51 15.83
N VAL A 40 -1.53 11.30 16.00
CA VAL A 40 -2.21 10.19 16.68
C VAL A 40 -1.41 9.82 17.91
N LEU A 41 -1.97 10.14 19.09
CA LEU A 41 -1.42 9.69 20.36
C LEU A 41 -1.95 8.29 20.66
N THR A 42 -1.03 7.37 20.90
CA THR A 42 -1.34 5.96 21.19
C THR A 42 -0.65 5.50 22.46
N LYS A 43 -1.07 4.32 22.94
CA LYS A 43 -0.46 3.59 24.04
C LYS A 43 -0.20 2.15 23.61
N VAL A 44 0.98 1.62 23.89
CA VAL A 44 1.25 0.18 23.75
C VAL A 44 0.45 -0.57 24.81
N LYS A 45 -0.43 -1.50 24.41
CA LYS A 45 -1.34 -2.19 25.36
C LYS A 45 -0.60 -2.93 26.46
N ASP A 46 0.48 -3.62 26.10
CA ASP A 46 1.24 -4.47 27.03
C ASP A 46 2.07 -3.68 28.04
N SER A 47 2.79 -2.64 27.58
CA SER A 47 3.73 -1.88 28.42
C SER A 47 3.16 -0.58 28.96
N GLY A 48 2.05 -0.11 28.40
CA GLY A 48 1.44 1.17 28.68
C GLY A 48 2.23 2.40 28.24
N VAL A 49 3.31 2.21 27.48
CA VAL A 49 4.16 3.31 27.00
C VAL A 49 3.41 4.14 25.96
N PRO A 50 3.37 5.48 26.10
CA PRO A 50 2.77 6.34 25.11
C PRO A 50 3.67 6.49 23.87
N VAL A 51 3.06 6.49 22.69
CA VAL A 51 3.74 6.69 21.41
C VAL A 51 2.91 7.64 20.55
N THR A 52 3.55 8.69 20.02
CA THR A 52 2.91 9.65 19.12
C THR A 52 3.32 9.39 17.68
N PHE A 53 2.34 9.28 16.79
CA PHE A 53 2.55 9.13 15.34
C PHE A 53 2.09 10.39 14.61
N HIS A 54 2.79 10.73 13.53
CA HIS A 54 2.33 11.69 12.54
C HIS A 54 1.96 10.92 11.27
N VAL A 55 0.67 10.81 11.01
CA VAL A 55 0.13 10.05 9.89
C VAL A 55 -0.20 11.01 8.76
N ALA A 56 0.52 10.87 7.66
CA ALA A 56 0.24 11.60 6.43
C ALA A 56 -0.74 10.82 5.54
N SER A 57 -1.72 11.52 4.98
CA SER A 57 -2.68 10.95 4.03
C SER A 57 -2.91 11.90 2.87
N VAL A 58 -3.31 11.34 1.72
CA VAL A 58 -3.75 12.06 0.52
C VAL A 58 -5.13 11.54 0.13
N LYS A 59 -5.92 12.35 -0.57
CA LYS A 59 -7.26 11.95 -1.07
C LYS A 59 -8.15 11.33 0.01
N ASP A 60 -8.19 11.94 1.19
CA ASP A 60 -8.94 11.45 2.36
C ASP A 60 -8.65 9.98 2.74
N ALA A 61 -7.38 9.57 2.67
CA ALA A 61 -6.92 8.22 2.98
C ALA A 61 -7.59 7.11 2.14
N ARG A 62 -8.19 7.46 1.00
CA ARG A 62 -8.76 6.46 0.08
C ARG A 62 -7.64 5.62 -0.53
N PRO A 63 -7.65 4.29 -0.33
CA PRO A 63 -6.62 3.42 -0.90
C PRO A 63 -6.55 3.59 -2.43
N GLY A 64 -5.33 3.78 -2.94
CA GLY A 64 -5.06 3.73 -4.37
C GLY A 64 -5.10 2.29 -4.89
N THR A 65 -5.32 2.13 -6.20
CA THR A 65 -5.24 0.81 -6.85
C THR A 65 -3.92 0.67 -7.60
N VAL A 66 -3.24 -0.45 -7.38
CA VAL A 66 -2.10 -0.89 -8.20
C VAL A 66 -2.56 -1.99 -9.15
N CYS A 67 -2.13 -1.92 -10.41
CA CYS A 67 -2.36 -2.96 -11.40
C CYS A 67 -1.17 -3.91 -11.42
N VAL A 68 -1.40 -5.17 -11.05
CA VAL A 68 -0.43 -6.25 -11.22
C VAL A 68 -0.78 -6.99 -12.50
N ALA A 69 -0.07 -6.69 -13.59
CA ALA A 69 -0.24 -7.40 -14.84
C ALA A 69 0.71 -8.60 -14.91
N LEU A 70 0.13 -9.79 -15.08
CA LEU A 70 0.83 -11.06 -15.22
C LEU A 70 0.69 -11.56 -16.66
N LYS A 71 1.81 -11.94 -17.27
CA LYS A 71 1.81 -12.77 -18.49
C LYS A 71 2.12 -14.20 -18.11
N GLU A 72 1.14 -15.08 -18.34
CA GLU A 72 1.34 -16.52 -18.30
C GLU A 72 1.86 -16.97 -19.67
N ASP A 73 3.04 -17.57 -19.69
CA ASP A 73 3.55 -18.20 -20.89
C ASP A 73 3.00 -19.62 -20.93
N GLY A 74 2.11 -19.90 -21.88
CA GLY A 74 1.39 -21.18 -22.01
C GLY A 74 2.25 -22.40 -22.37
N SER A 75 3.55 -22.40 -22.07
CA SER A 75 4.43 -23.53 -22.34
C SER A 75 4.55 -24.39 -21.08
N SER A 76 3.71 -25.41 -21.00
CA SER A 76 3.91 -26.59 -20.15
C SER A 76 5.08 -27.44 -20.66
N SER A 77 6.24 -26.83 -20.91
CA SER A 77 7.46 -27.55 -21.23
C SER A 77 8.36 -27.57 -19.99
N PHE A 78 9.04 -28.69 -19.84
CA PHE A 78 9.74 -29.22 -18.66
C PHE A 78 10.91 -28.36 -18.12
N ASP A 79 10.96 -27.07 -18.48
CA ASP A 79 11.95 -26.11 -18.01
C ASP A 79 11.26 -24.99 -17.22
N ASN A 80 11.10 -25.20 -15.91
CA ASN A 80 10.50 -24.29 -14.92
C ASN A 80 11.25 -22.94 -14.76
N ARG A 81 12.15 -22.57 -15.68
CA ARG A 81 12.98 -21.36 -15.62
C ARG A 81 12.33 -20.13 -16.24
N LEU A 82 11.33 -20.29 -17.12
CA LEU A 82 10.56 -19.18 -17.68
C LEU A 82 9.22 -19.07 -16.95
N GLY A 83 9.31 -18.73 -15.66
CA GLY A 83 8.17 -18.48 -14.80
C GLY A 83 7.39 -17.22 -15.22
N ARG A 84 6.18 -17.12 -14.66
CA ARG A 84 5.29 -15.94 -14.62
C ARG A 84 6.04 -14.61 -14.77
N ARG A 85 5.69 -13.83 -15.81
CA ARG A 85 6.30 -12.52 -16.06
C ARG A 85 5.40 -11.38 -15.58
N TYR A 86 5.94 -10.49 -14.76
CA TYR A 86 5.22 -9.32 -14.26
C TYR A 86 5.61 -8.06 -15.03
N LEU A 87 4.64 -7.20 -15.29
CA LEU A 87 4.90 -5.88 -15.86
C LEU A 87 5.27 -4.88 -14.75
N LEU A 88 6.45 -4.28 -14.88
CA LEU A 88 6.92 -3.19 -14.03
C LEU A 88 7.23 -1.96 -14.88
N ALA A 89 6.94 -0.78 -14.35
CA ALA A 89 7.29 0.50 -14.96
C ALA A 89 8.49 1.12 -14.23
N ARG A 90 9.45 1.67 -14.99
CA ARG A 90 10.56 2.46 -14.44
C ARG A 90 10.28 3.94 -14.61
N HIS A 91 10.31 4.71 -13.53
CA HIS A 91 10.11 6.16 -13.59
C HIS A 91 10.99 6.88 -12.56
N TRP A 92 11.27 8.16 -12.82
CA TRP A 92 11.94 9.03 -11.87
C TRP A 92 10.96 9.49 -10.79
N ARG A 93 11.32 9.33 -9.53
CA ARG A 93 10.52 9.78 -8.39
C ARG A 93 11.07 11.09 -7.86
N VAL A 94 10.29 12.16 -8.00
CA VAL A 94 10.63 13.47 -7.43
C VAL A 94 10.74 13.40 -5.91
N SER A 95 9.87 12.62 -5.24
CA SER A 95 9.85 12.51 -3.78
C SER A 95 11.09 11.85 -3.17
N THR A 96 11.80 11.01 -3.94
CA THR A 96 13.03 10.32 -3.48
C THR A 96 14.27 10.77 -4.25
N GLY A 97 14.12 11.60 -5.28
CA GLY A 97 15.20 12.00 -6.18
C GLY A 97 15.92 10.81 -6.81
N SER A 98 15.20 9.74 -7.18
CA SER A 98 15.81 8.51 -7.69
C SER A 98 14.93 7.78 -8.71
N TRP A 99 15.55 6.96 -9.56
CA TRP A 99 14.83 6.05 -10.45
C TRP A 99 14.37 4.82 -9.69
N GLY A 100 13.09 4.48 -9.81
CA GLY A 100 12.48 3.31 -9.16
C GLY A 100 11.70 2.44 -10.15
N TRP A 101 11.47 1.19 -9.75
CA TRP A 101 10.56 0.27 -10.43
C TRP A 101 9.30 0.09 -9.58
N GLU A 102 8.13 0.17 -10.20
CA GLU A 102 6.84 -0.04 -9.53
C GLU A 102 5.83 -0.79 -10.39
N PHE A 103 4.81 -1.37 -9.75
CA PHE A 103 3.60 -1.77 -10.45
C PHE A 103 2.86 -0.53 -10.93
N PRO A 104 2.34 -0.53 -12.17
CA PRO A 104 1.55 0.59 -12.67
C PRO A 104 0.39 0.89 -11.72
N ALA A 105 0.32 2.11 -11.20
CA ALA A 105 -0.83 2.56 -10.43
C ALA A 105 -1.87 3.22 -11.36
N LEU A 106 -3.16 2.95 -11.13
CA LEU A 106 -4.25 3.68 -11.79
C LEU A 106 -4.35 5.09 -11.19
N ARG A 107 -3.41 5.95 -11.62
CA ARG A 107 -3.42 7.43 -11.64
C ARG A 107 -1.97 7.88 -11.71
N VAL A 108 -1.44 7.91 -12.93
CA VAL A 108 -0.26 8.71 -13.23
C VAL A 108 -0.69 10.17 -13.04
N PHE A 109 -0.28 10.81 -11.96
CA PHE A 109 -0.24 12.27 -11.94
C PHE A 109 1.03 12.67 -12.69
N VAL A 110 0.86 12.95 -13.98
CA VAL A 110 1.81 13.78 -14.72
C VAL A 110 1.58 15.20 -14.23
N TRP A 111 2.57 15.80 -13.56
CA TRP A 111 2.69 17.25 -13.55
C TRP A 111 3.75 17.64 -14.58
N ALA A 112 3.45 18.72 -15.29
CA ALA A 112 4.24 19.29 -16.38
C ALA A 112 5.60 19.83 -15.92
#